data_AF-A0A368F4B6-F1
#
_entry.id   AF-A0A368F4B6-F1
#
_cell.length_a   1.000
_cell.length_b   1.000
_cell.length_c   1.000
_cell.angle_alpha   90.00
_cell.angle_beta   90.00
_cell.angle_gamma   90.00
#
_symmetry.space_group_name_H-M   'P 1'
#
loop_
_entity.id
_entity.type
_entity.pdbx_description
1 polymer ?
#
loop_
_entity_poly.entity_id
_entity_poly.type
_entity_poly.pdbx_seq_one_letter_code
_entity_poly.pdbx_strand_id
1 'polypeptide(L)'
;MLIYRLQIDPSVARSLHKRSLLQQFVSEKLRTDGVFLVRLVSENSGDMVTLALLKTLWEDFVKQRGEHPPPYTEPLLVSNKKISESDL
;
A
#
# COMPACT_ATOMS: atom_id res chain seq x y z
N MET A 1 12.50 6.19 8.90
CA MET A 1 11.37 5.41 8.34
C MET A 1 10.45 6.20 7.38
N LEU A 2 10.09 7.47 7.65
CA LEU A 2 9.35 8.32 6.69
C LEU A 2 10.13 8.55 5.38
N ILE A 3 11.46 8.63 5.47
CA ILE A 3 12.36 8.86 4.33
C ILE A 3 12.25 7.74 3.27
N TYR A 4 12.20 6.47 3.69
CA TYR A 4 12.14 5.36 2.73
C TYR A 4 10.79 5.25 2.00
N ARG A 5 9.68 5.72 2.58
CA ARG A 5 8.35 5.62 1.93
C ARG A 5 8.28 6.36 0.60
N LEU A 6 9.00 7.48 0.48
CA LEU A 6 9.04 8.31 -0.73
C LEU A 6 10.04 7.78 -1.76
N GLN A 7 11.05 7.02 -1.33
CA GLN A 7 12.09 6.48 -2.20
C GLN A 7 11.70 5.14 -2.84
N ILE A 8 10.84 4.33 -2.20
CA ILE A 8 10.37 3.06 -2.76
C ILE A 8 9.54 3.27 -4.03
N ASP A 9 8.60 4.21 -4.02
CA ASP A 9 7.81 4.60 -5.20
C ASP A 9 7.40 6.08 -5.10
N PRO A 10 8.03 6.98 -5.88
CA PRO A 10 7.74 8.42 -5.84
C PRO A 10 6.33 8.76 -6.35
N SER A 11 5.65 7.83 -7.05
CA SER A 11 4.27 8.03 -7.49
C SER A 11 3.23 7.78 -6.39
N VAL A 12 3.64 7.20 -5.24
CA VAL A 12 2.78 7.06 -4.05
C VAL A 12 2.28 8.42 -3.55
N ALA A 13 3.08 9.47 -3.71
CA ALA A 13 2.67 10.83 -3.33
C ALA A 13 1.48 11.36 -4.15
N ARG A 14 1.25 10.82 -5.35
CA ARG A 14 0.25 11.32 -6.31
C ARG A 14 -1.04 10.50 -6.36
N SER A 15 -1.08 9.31 -5.74
CA SER A 15 -2.23 8.40 -5.82
C SER A 15 -2.69 7.90 -4.46
N LEU A 16 -3.96 8.14 -4.11
CA LEU A 16 -4.59 7.64 -2.89
C LEU A 16 -4.58 6.10 -2.82
N HIS A 17 -4.79 5.44 -3.96
CA HIS A 17 -4.74 3.99 -4.05
C HIS A 17 -3.35 3.45 -3.68
N LYS A 18 -2.28 4.07 -4.19
CA LYS A 18 -0.90 3.69 -3.84
C LYS A 18 -0.56 3.93 -2.36
N ARG A 19 -1.11 4.99 -1.75
CA ARG A 19 -0.96 5.23 -0.30
C ARG A 19 -1.64 4.14 0.53
N SER A 20 -2.82 3.68 0.09
CA SER A 20 -3.51 2.55 0.72
C SER A 20 -2.71 1.24 0.62
N LEU A 21 -2.16 0.93 -0.57
CA LEU A 21 -1.28 -0.22 -0.75
C LEU A 21 -0.01 -0.13 0.12
N LEU A 22 0.57 1.05 0.26
CA LEU A 22 1.72 1.24 1.15
C LEU A 22 1.35 1.03 2.62
N GLN A 23 0.17 1.48 3.04
CA GLN A 23 -0.32 1.21 4.38
C GLN A 23 -0.51 -0.30 4.60
N GLN A 24 -1.12 -1.01 3.65
CA GLN A 24 -1.28 -2.47 3.69
C GLN A 24 0.07 -3.20 3.72
N PHE A 25 1.04 -2.75 2.93
CA PHE A 25 2.39 -3.29 2.95
C PHE A 25 3.02 -3.17 4.34
N VAL A 26 2.89 -2.02 4.98
CA VAL A 26 3.42 -1.82 6.34
C VAL A 26 2.65 -2.67 7.36
N SER A 27 1.32 -2.69 7.32
CA SER A 27 0.50 -3.37 8.34
C SER A 27 0.47 -4.89 8.19
N GLU A 28 0.48 -5.40 6.96
CA GLU A 28 0.29 -6.83 6.67
C GLU A 28 1.58 -7.54 6.27
N LYS A 29 2.43 -6.91 5.43
CA LYS A 29 3.64 -7.55 4.92
C LYS A 29 4.82 -7.37 5.88
N LEU A 30 5.11 -6.13 6.31
CA LEU A 30 6.17 -5.89 7.29
C LEU A 30 5.72 -6.24 8.71
N ARG A 31 4.49 -5.82 9.09
CA ARG A 31 4.02 -5.91 10.47
C ARG A 31 4.98 -5.20 11.44
N THR A 32 4.72 -5.30 12.74
CA THR A 32 5.53 -4.65 13.77
C THR A 32 6.98 -5.16 13.78
N ASP A 33 7.17 -6.47 13.60
CA ASP A 33 8.50 -7.10 13.66
C ASP A 33 9.36 -6.81 12.44
N GLY A 34 8.77 -6.80 11.23
CA GLY A 34 9.50 -6.46 10.00
C GLY A 34 9.96 -5.00 9.98
N VAL A 35 9.20 -4.09 10.60
CA VAL A 35 9.65 -2.70 10.77
C VAL A 35 10.88 -2.61 11.66
N PHE A 36 10.93 -3.41 12.72
CA PHE A 36 12.10 -3.49 13.59
C PHE A 36 13.31 -4.08 12.85
N LEU A 37 13.13 -5.18 12.12
CA LEU A 37 14.21 -5.79 11.33
C LEU A 37 14.77 -4.84 10.26
N VAL A 38 13.91 -4.09 9.56
CA VAL A 38 14.35 -3.10 8.56
C VAL A 38 15.17 -1.98 9.21
N ARG A 39 14.84 -1.55 10.44
CA ARG A 39 15.65 -0.58 11.18
C ARG A 39 17.02 -1.16 11.56
N LEU A 40 17.05 -2.40 12.03
CA LEU A 40 18.30 -3.07 12.38
C LEU A 40 19.21 -3.23 11.15
N VAL A 41 18.66 -3.58 9.99
CA VAL A 41 19.40 -3.62 8.72
C VAL A 41 19.92 -2.24 8.33
N SER A 42 19.13 -1.18 8.50
CA SER A 42 19.57 0.20 8.26
C SER A 42 20.74 0.61 9.15
N GLU A 43 20.68 0.28 10.44
CA GLU A 43 21.75 0.59 11.39
C GLU A 43 23.06 -0.16 11.11
N ASN A 44 22.98 -1.37 10.54
CA ASN A 44 24.16 -2.23 10.33
C ASN A 44 24.70 -2.22 8.89
N SER A 45 23.88 -1.89 7.90
CA SER A 45 24.22 -2.01 6.47
C SER A 45 23.97 -0.73 5.67
N GLY A 46 23.45 0.31 6.31
CA GLY A 46 23.23 1.61 5.72
C GLY A 46 21.99 1.69 4.81
N ASP A 47 21.74 2.90 4.33
CA ASP A 47 20.49 3.25 3.65
C ASP A 47 20.35 2.60 2.27
N MET A 48 21.45 2.46 1.51
CA MET A 48 21.40 1.92 0.15
C MET A 48 20.97 0.44 0.14
N VAL A 49 21.54 -0.37 1.04
CA VAL A 49 21.18 -1.79 1.20
C VAL A 49 19.73 -1.91 1.69
N THR A 50 19.36 -1.11 2.68
CA THR A 50 18.00 -1.08 3.23
C THR A 50 16.97 -0.72 2.16
N LEU A 51 17.27 0.27 1.32
CA LEU A 51 16.38 0.70 0.26
C LEU A 51 16.21 -0.40 -0.80
N ALA A 52 17.29 -1.08 -1.19
CA ALA A 52 17.23 -2.19 -2.13
C ALA A 52 16.34 -3.33 -1.60
N LEU A 53 16.54 -3.71 -0.33
CA LEU A 53 15.69 -4.70 0.35
C LEU A 53 14.22 -4.29 0.35
N LEU A 54 13.93 -3.04 0.73
CA LEU A 54 12.57 -2.54 0.83
C LEU A 54 11.88 -2.47 -0.54
N LYS A 55 12.63 -2.18 -1.60
CA LYS A 55 12.15 -2.18 -2.98
C LYS A 55 11.78 -3.58 -3.45
N THR A 56 12.63 -4.58 -3.21
CA THR A 56 12.33 -5.99 -3.54
C THR A 56 11.09 -6.48 -2.80
N LEU A 57 10.98 -6.21 -1.50
CA LEU A 57 9.80 -6.58 -0.71
C LEU A 57 8.51 -5.91 -1.21
N TRP A 58 8.60 -4.66 -1.66
CA TRP A 58 7.48 -3.92 -2.23
C TRP A 58 7.05 -4.48 -3.58
N GLU A 59 7.98 -4.76 -4.48
CA GLU A 59 7.71 -5.36 -5.79
C GLU A 59 7.03 -6.73 -5.63
N ASP A 60 7.53 -7.57 -4.72
CA ASP A 60 6.93 -8.86 -4.39
C ASP A 60 5.51 -8.70 -3.83
N PHE A 61 5.29 -7.73 -2.95
CA PHE A 61 3.97 -7.44 -2.38
C PHE A 61 2.97 -6.99 -3.46
N VAL A 62 3.38 -6.06 -4.34
CA VAL A 62 2.54 -5.56 -5.42
C VAL A 62 2.22 -6.68 -6.42
N LYS A 63 3.20 -7.53 -6.76
CA LYS A 63 2.99 -8.68 -7.64
C LYS A 63 1.96 -9.66 -7.07
N GLN A 64 2.11 -10.02 -5.79
CA GLN A 64 1.16 -10.90 -5.08
C GLN A 64 -0.27 -10.32 -5.06
N ARG A 65 -0.40 -9.00 -4.92
CA ARG A 65 -1.70 -8.30 -4.94
C ARG A 65 -2.29 -8.12 -6.33
N GLY A 66 -1.45 -8.02 -7.37
CA GLY A 66 -1.89 -7.95 -8.76
C GLY A 66 -2.51 -9.28 -9.26
N GLU A 67 -2.03 -10.40 -8.74
CA GLU A 67 -2.57 -11.74 -9.04
C GLU A 67 -3.89 -12.02 -8.30
N HIS A 68 -4.11 -11.40 -7.14
CA HIS A 68 -5.34 -11.50 -6.36
C HIS A 68 -5.85 -10.11 -5.94
N PRO A 69 -6.58 -9.40 -6.83
CA PRO A 69 -7.22 -8.15 -6.45
C PRO A 69 -8.20 -8.40 -5.29
N PRO A 70 -8.26 -7.51 -4.28
CA PRO A 70 -9.22 -7.64 -3.20
C PRO A 70 -10.66 -7.65 -3.78
N PRO A 71 -11.56 -8.51 -3.28
CA PRO A 71 -12.90 -8.70 -3.86
C PRO A 71 -13.80 -7.45 -3.77
N TYR A 72 -13.41 -6.44 -2.99
CA TYR A 72 -14.15 -5.18 -2.85
C TYR A 72 -13.43 -4.05 -3.58
N THR A 73 -13.52 -4.04 -4.91
CA THR A 73 -13.20 -2.86 -5.72
C THR A 73 -14.43 -2.34 -6.48
N GLU A 74 -15.64 -2.72 -6.07
CA GLU A 74 -16.84 -2.05 -6.56
C GLU A 74 -16.96 -0.68 -5.87
N PRO A 75 -17.00 0.44 -6.64
CA PRO A 75 -17.33 1.73 -6.06
C PRO A 75 -18.76 1.64 -5.51
N LEU A 76 -18.93 2.00 -4.23
CA LEU A 76 -20.24 2.21 -3.62
C LEU A 76 -20.91 3.47 -4.19
N LEU A 77 -21.18 3.48 -5.50
CA LEU A 77 -22.20 4.33 -6.07
C LEU A 77 -23.52 3.58 -5.93
N VAL A 78 -24.05 3.62 -4.70
CA VAL A 78 -25.45 3.31 -4.42
C VAL A 78 -26.26 4.11 -5.43
N SER A 79 -26.93 3.38 -6.32
CA SER A 79 -27.85 3.92 -7.29
C SER A 79 -28.82 4.83 -6.56
N ASN A 80 -28.75 6.13 -6.84
CA ASN A 80 -29.80 7.07 -6.47
C ASN A 80 -31.07 6.57 -7.16
N LYS A 81 -31.86 5.81 -6.40
CA LYS A 81 -33.20 5.38 -6.71
C LYS A 81 -33.97 6.65 -7.07
N LYS A 82 -34.30 6.82 -8.35
CA LYS A 82 -35.30 7.81 -8.77
C LYS A 82 -36.54 7.49 -7.95
N ILE A 83 -36.87 8.37 -7.01
CA ILE A 83 -38.19 8.38 -6.40
C ILE A 83 -39.12 8.79 -7.53
N SER A 84 -39.82 7.83 -8.11
CA SER A 84 -40.94 8.13 -9.00
C SER A 84 -42.03 8.75 -8.14
N GLU A 85 -42.25 10.04 -8.35
CA GLU A 85 -43.39 10.81 -7.88
C GLU A 85 -44.62 10.35 -8.69
N SER A 86 -45.21 9.22 -8.31
CA SER A 86 -46.45 8.72 -8.93
C SER A 86 -47.42 8.04 -7.95
N ASP A 87 -47.17 8.11 -6.64
CA ASP A 87 -48.09 7.62 -5.61
C ASP A 87 -48.27 8.65 -4.50
N LEU A 88 -48.76 9.86 -4.81
CA LEU A 88 -49.58 10.71 -3.93
C LEU A 88 -50.13 11.92 -4.72
#